data_AF-A0A968QSH3-F1
#
_entry.id   AF-A0A968QSH3-F1
#
_cell.length_a   1.000
_cell.length_b   1.000
_cell.length_c   1.000
_cell.angle_alpha   90.00
_cell.angle_beta   90.00
_cell.angle_gamma   90.00
#
_symmetry.space_group_name_H-M   'P 1'
#
loop_
_entity.id
_entity.type
_entity.pdbx_description
1 polymer ?
#
loop_
_entity_poly.entity_id
_entity_poly.type
_entity_poly.pdbx_seq_one_letter_code
_entity_poly.pdbx_strand_id
1 'polypeptide(L)' 'MNRIIIREFRIESPRQVIIVNASPLLDRNHQCSGAVLVARDITRISELESELKEKIQLSQYHRQKQGNAAY' A
#
# COMPACT_ATOMS: atom_id res chain seq x y z
N MET A 1 11.36 20.70 -17.99
CA MET A 1 10.13 20.35 -17.26
C MET A 1 10.55 19.74 -15.93
N ASN A 2 10.30 20.41 -14.79
CA ASN A 2 10.86 20.03 -13.49
C ASN A 2 10.00 18.90 -12.86
N ARG A 3 10.54 17.69 -12.70
CA ARG A 3 9.82 16.53 -12.17
C ARG A 3 10.00 16.48 -10.66
N ILE A 4 9.00 16.90 -9.91
CA ILE A 4 8.95 16.71 -8.46
C ILE A 4 8.79 15.22 -8.19
N ILE A 5 9.77 14.61 -7.53
CA ILE A 5 9.72 13.18 -7.17
C ILE A 5 8.92 13.05 -5.88
N ILE A 6 7.67 12.59 -6.00
CA ILE A 6 6.88 12.16 -4.85
C ILE A 6 7.43 10.80 -4.42
N ARG A 7 7.80 10.68 -3.15
CA ARG A 7 8.16 9.39 -2.54
C ARG A 7 6.99 8.91 -1.70
N GLU A 8 6.57 7.68 -1.97
CA GLU A 8 5.56 7.00 -1.18
C GLU A 8 6.23 6.07 -0.17
N PHE A 9 5.78 6.15 1.08
CA PHE A 9 6.21 5.30 2.17
C PHE A 9 4.99 4.62 2.77
N ARG A 10 5.08 3.31 2.97
CA ARG A 10 4.08 2.56 3.72
C ARG A 10 4.65 2.27 5.11
N ILE A 11 3.91 2.67 6.13
CA ILE A 11 4.27 2.49 7.53
C ILE A 11 3.24 1.55 8.13
N GLU A 12 3.70 0.42 8.64
CA GLU A 12 2.85 -0.60 9.24
C GLU A 12 3.17 -0.74 10.72
N SER A 13 2.11 -0.80 11.52
CA SER A 13 2.14 -1.13 12.94
C SER A 13 1.03 -2.15 13.23
N PRO A 14 1.03 -2.82 14.39
CA PRO A 14 0.04 -3.85 14.69
C PRO A 14 -1.43 -3.39 14.64
N ARG A 15 -1.70 -2.08 14.75
CA ARG A 15 -3.06 -1.51 14.77
C ARG A 15 -3.31 -0.47 13.69
N GLN A 16 -2.30 -0.15 12.88
CA GLN A 16 -2.42 0.95 11.94
C GLN A 16 -1.53 0.75 10.74
N VAL A 17 -2.08 1.04 9.57
CA VAL A 17 -1.33 1.14 8.32
C VAL A 17 -1.53 2.53 7.75
N ILE A 18 -0.42 3.22 7.47
CA ILE A 18 -0.42 4.56 6.91
C ILE A 18 0.37 4.57 5.61
N ILE A 19 -0.16 5.23 4.59
CA ILE A 19 0.61 5.65 3.43
C ILE A 19 0.98 7.11 3.58
N VAL A 20 2.27 7.42 3.45
CA VAL A 20 2.80 8.78 3.47
C VAL A 20 3.37 9.10 2.10
N ASN A 21 2.80 10.11 1.45
CA ASN A 21 3.34 10.70 0.23
C ASN A 21 4.08 11.99 0.59
N ALA A 22 5.37 12.06 0.27
CA ALA A 22 6.22 13.21 0.58
C ALA A 22 6.72 13.88 -0.70
N SER A 23 6.60 15.21 -0.73
CA SER A 23 7.08 16.06 -1.82
C SER A 23 7.93 17.20 -1.26
N PRO A 24 9.20 17.35 -1.68
CA PRO A 24 10.02 18.46 -1.24
C PRO A 24 9.51 19.78 -1.85
N LEU A 25 9.63 20.87 -1.09
CA LEU A 25 9.44 22.23 -1.56
C LEU A 25 10.81 22.78 -1.94
N LEU A 26 11.03 22.97 -3.23
CA LEU A 26 12.30 23.49 -3.74
C LEU A 26 12.23 25.01 -3.85
N ASP A 27 13.24 25.71 -3.35
CA ASP A 27 13.40 27.15 -3.56
C ASP A 27 13.88 27.44 -5.00
N ARG A 28 14.11 28.73 -5.30
CA ARG A 28 14.59 29.18 -6.61
C ARG A 28 15.96 28.60 -6.98
N ASN A 29 16.75 28.19 -6.00
CA ASN A 29 18.08 27.59 -6.15
C ASN A 29 18.02 26.05 -6.19
N HIS A 30 16.83 25.46 -6.30
CA HIS A 30 16.59 24.01 -6.24
C HIS A 30 17.04 23.36 -4.93
N GLN A 31 17.16 24.15 -3.85
CA GLN A 31 17.44 23.63 -2.53
C GLN A 31 16.15 23.32 -1.78
N CYS A 32 16.19 22.29 -0.94
CA CYS A 32 15.05 21.90 -0.13
C CYS A 32 14.79 22.97 0.93
N SER A 33 13.66 23.67 0.79
CA SER A 33 13.17 24.68 1.73
C SER A 33 12.14 24.12 2.72
N GLY A 34 11.62 22.92 2.45
CA GLY A 34 10.62 22.24 3.27
C GLY A 34 10.05 21.01 2.57
N ALA A 35 8.98 20.45 3.11
CA ALA A 35 8.27 19.33 2.51
C ALA A 35 6.77 19.43 2.77
N VAL A 36 5.98 18.95 1.82
CA VAL A 36 4.57 18.64 1.99
C VAL A 36 4.44 17.13 2.15
N LEU A 37 3.79 16.70 3.23
CA LEU A 37 3.49 15.30 3.47
C LEU A 37 1.97 15.10 3.52
N VAL A 38 1.50 14.03 2.87
CA VAL A 38 0.12 13.55 2.99
C VAL A 38 0.18 12.18 3.63
N ALA A 39 -0.24 12.09 4.89
CA ALA A 39 -0.40 10.83 5.61
C ALA A 39 -1.85 10.38 5.52
N ARG A 40 -2.09 9.17 5.01
CA ARG A 40 -3.42 8.59 4.86
C ARG A 40 -3.48 7.29 5.64
N ASP A 41 -4.38 7.23 6.62
CA ASP A 41 -4.71 5.97 7.28
C ASP A 41 -5.47 5.07 6.30
N ILE A 42 -4.91 3.89 6.05
CA ILE A 42 -5.46 2.88 5.16
C ILE A 42 -5.63 1.54 5.88
N THR A 43 -5.71 1.56 7.21
CA THR A 43 -5.81 0.36 8.05
C THR A 43 -6.99 -0.49 7.61
N ARG A 44 -8.19 0.11 7.54
CA ARG A 44 -9.41 -0.61 7.19
C ARG A 44 -9.36 -1.19 5.77
N ILE A 45 -8.76 -0.47 4.83
CA ILE A 45 -8.62 -0.94 3.44
C ILE A 45 -7.65 -2.13 3.41
N SER A 46 -6.52 -2.03 4.11
CA SER A 46 -5.51 -3.09 4.17
C SER A 46 -6.06 -4.38 4.81
N GLU A 47 -6.89 -4.26 5.85
CA GLU A 47 -7.59 -5.39 6.46
C GLU A 47 -8.54 -6.06 5.47
N LEU A 48 -9.37 -5.27 4.78
CA LEU A 48 -10.32 -5.79 3.79
C LEU A 48 -9.63 -6.48 2.62
N GLU A 49 -8.53 -5.91 2.11
CA GLU A 49 -7.71 -6.53 1.07
C GLU A 49 -7.11 -7.85 1.54
N SER A 50 -6.67 -7.94 2.80
CA SER A 50 -6.13 -9.16 3.39
C SER A 50 -7.21 -10.24 3.53
N GLU A 51 -8.37 -9.90 4.10
CA GLU A 51 -9.52 -10.81 4.21
C GLU A 51 -9.96 -11.33 2.83
N LEU A 52 -9.99 -10.45 1.82
CA LEU A 52 -10.35 -10.83 0.45
C LEU A 52 -9.33 -11.82 -0.13
N LYS A 53 -8.04 -11.55 0.05
CA LYS A 53 -6.96 -12.42 -0.44
C LYS A 53 -7.02 -13.80 0.19
N GLU A 54 -7.27 -13.89 1.51
CA GLU A 54 -7.43 -15.16 2.20
C GLU A 54 -8.61 -15.98 1.65
N LYS A 55 -9.78 -15.34 1.45
CA LYS A 55 -10.96 -16.01 0.88
C LYS A 55 -10.70 -16.55 -0.53
N ILE A 56 -9.97 -15.80 -1.36
CA ILE A 56 -9.59 -16.23 -2.71
C ILE A 56 -8.66 -17.45 -2.63
N GLN A 57 -7.64 -17.41 -1.77
CA GLN A 57 -6.69 -18.52 -1.61
C GLN A 57 -7.38 -19.79 -1.11
N LEU A 58 -8.28 -19.68 -0.14
CA LEU A 58 -9.07 -20.81 0.36
C LEU A 58 -9.95 -21.40 -0.75
N SER A 59 -10.62 -20.55 -1.52
CA SER A 59 -11.47 -20.99 -2.63
C SER A 59 -10.67 -21.71 -3.72
N GLN A 60 -9.48 -21.21 -4.04
CA GLN A 60 -8.55 -21.86 -4.98
C GLN A 60 -8.07 -23.22 -4.46
N TYR A 61 -7.70 -23.30 -3.18
CA TYR A 61 -7.30 -24.54 -2.54
C TYR A 61 -8.39 -25.61 -2.60
N HIS A 62 -9.64 -25.25 -2.27
CA HIS A 62 -10.77 -26.18 -2.34
C HIS A 62 -11.04 -26.66 -3.77
N ARG A 63 -10.97 -25.78 -4.78
CA ARG A 63 -11.13 -26.15 -6.19
C ARG A 63 -10.04 -27.12 -6.65
N GLN A 64 -8.79 -26.93 -6.23
CA GLN A 64 -7.68 -27.81 -6.61
C GLN A 64 -7.80 -29.19 -5.95
N LYS A 65 -8.24 -29.26 -4.69
CA LYS A 65 -8.49 -30.56 -4.02
C LYS A 65 -9.62 -31.35 -4.64
N GLN A 66 -10.69 -30.70 -5.11
CA GLN A 66 -11.78 -31.38 -5.82
C GLN A 66 -11.34 -31.87 -7.21
N GLY A 67 -10.46 -31.13 -7.90
CA GLY A 67 -9.89 -31.58 -9.18
C GLY A 67 -8.95 -32.79 -9.06
N ASN A 68 -8.14 -32.87 -7.99
CA ASN A 68 -7.23 -33.99 -7.77
C ASN A 68 -7.90 -35.26 -7.23
N ALA A 69 -9.11 -35.16 -6.67
CA ALA A 69 -9.87 -36.33 -6.20
C ALA A 69 -10.70 -37.01 -7.32
N ALA A 70 -10.67 -36.45 -8.53
CA ALA A 70 -11.41 -36.94 -9.70
C ALA A 70 -10.53 -37.74 -10.69
N TYR A 71 -9.33 -38.18 -10.27
CA TYR A 71 -8.42 -39.03 -11.05
C TYR A 71 -7.96 -40.24 -10.24
#